data_AF-A0A1I7XQB5-F1
#
_entry.id   AF-A0A1I7XQB5-F1
#
_cell.length_a   1.000
_cell.length_b   1.000
_cell.length_c   1.000
_cell.angle_alpha   90.00
_cell.angle_beta   90.00
_cell.angle_gamma   90.00
#
_symmetry.space_group_name_H-M   'P 1'
#
loop_
_entity.id
_entity.type
_entity.pdbx_description
1 polymer ?
#
loop_
_entity_poly.entity_id
_entity_poly.type
_entity_poly.pdbx_seq_one_letter_code
_entity_poly.pdbx_strand_id
1 'polypeptide(L)'
;MGDRRSLRDCLLETVDDLDSIAKQVLECLLNRDKHQRGGETLTSLVQLFNRKQDETRTLLQKVAEYRSRELLIRKLEVCVDERNKVIEQLEANLKVAEMAITSAVYQANTKLHSVRESEARPVNSEEVIRLAHQISKSYSVAAPLYWQQGTVMLFFGLYLHYIFLVLLLYESLLRTVLILVVKIVLSYAQASPSPRGGRGGAQWAGRGGAGGVSPFQKRASQV
;
A
#
# COMPACT_ATOMS: atom_id res chain seq x y z
N MET A 1 -29.23 30.69 2.49
CA MET A 1 -28.61 30.07 1.30
C MET A 1 -27.20 30.62 1.19
N GLY A 2 -26.18 29.80 1.45
CA GLY A 2 -24.79 30.26 1.40
C GLY A 2 -24.39 30.54 -0.05
N ASP A 3 -23.77 31.68 -0.29
CA ASP A 3 -23.19 32.03 -1.58
C ASP A 3 -22.25 30.90 -2.02
N ARG A 4 -22.55 30.29 -3.18
CA ARG A 4 -21.82 29.11 -3.71
C ARG A 4 -20.50 29.49 -4.38
N ARG A 5 -20.21 30.79 -4.48
CA ARG A 5 -19.05 31.32 -5.18
C ARG A 5 -17.80 31.21 -4.31
N SER A 6 -16.65 31.02 -4.95
CA SER A 6 -15.39 30.94 -4.20
C SER A 6 -15.03 32.32 -3.64
N LEU A 7 -14.33 32.35 -2.50
CA LEU A 7 -13.86 33.62 -1.91
C LEU A 7 -13.00 34.42 -2.91
N ARG A 8 -12.28 33.72 -3.79
CA ARG A 8 -11.49 34.33 -4.87
C ARG A 8 -12.39 35.05 -5.87
N ASP A 9 -13.48 34.42 -6.31
CA ASP A 9 -14.39 35.00 -7.31
C ASP A 9 -15.11 36.22 -6.73
N CYS A 10 -15.53 36.15 -5.45
CA CYS A 10 -16.11 37.31 -4.76
C CYS A 10 -15.11 38.47 -4.64
N LEU A 11 -13.85 38.20 -4.30
CA LEU A 11 -12.81 39.23 -4.24
C LEU A 11 -12.55 39.86 -5.60
N LEU A 12 -12.48 39.06 -6.67
CA LEU A 12 -12.29 39.57 -8.04
C LEU A 12 -13.44 40.49 -8.46
N GLU A 13 -14.68 40.04 -8.27
CA GLU A 13 -15.88 40.83 -8.58
C GLU A 13 -15.87 42.17 -7.83
N THR A 14 -15.54 42.18 -6.53
CA THR A 14 -15.48 43.44 -5.76
C THR A 14 -14.39 44.40 -6.23
N VAL A 15 -13.27 43.89 -6.75
CA VAL A 15 -12.19 44.71 -7.30
C VAL A 15 -12.60 45.28 -8.67
N ASP A 16 -13.24 44.49 -9.52
CA ASP A 16 -13.76 44.93 -10.82
C ASP A 16 -14.86 46.00 -10.64
N ASP A 17 -15.74 45.82 -9.64
CA ASP A 17 -16.72 46.84 -9.24
C ASP A 17 -16.05 48.14 -8.81
N LEU A 18 -15.00 48.07 -7.98
CA LEU A 18 -14.25 49.24 -7.53
C LEU A 18 -13.57 49.97 -8.71
N ASP A 19 -12.99 49.24 -9.66
CA ASP A 19 -12.38 49.81 -10.86
C ASP A 19 -13.44 50.49 -11.76
N SER A 20 -14.60 49.86 -11.94
CA SER A 20 -15.72 50.44 -12.68
C SER A 20 -16.25 51.73 -12.02
N ILE A 21 -16.43 51.72 -10.71
CA ILE A 21 -16.87 52.92 -9.96
C ILE A 21 -15.79 54.01 -10.03
N ALA A 22 -14.50 53.67 -9.92
CA ALA A 22 -13.40 54.64 -10.02
C ALA A 22 -13.38 55.32 -11.41
N LYS A 23 -13.62 54.57 -12.48
CA LYS A 23 -13.75 55.13 -13.84
C LYS A 23 -14.94 56.09 -13.95
N GLN A 24 -16.10 55.73 -13.39
CA GLN A 24 -17.28 56.60 -13.38
C GLN A 24 -17.06 57.88 -12.55
N VAL A 25 -16.35 57.79 -11.41
CA VAL A 25 -15.95 58.95 -10.61
C VAL A 25 -15.04 59.88 -11.41
N LEU A 26 -14.03 59.33 -12.09
CA LEU A 26 -13.11 60.09 -12.92
C LEU A 26 -13.84 60.79 -14.08
N GLU A 27 -14.74 60.07 -14.76
CA GLU A 27 -15.56 60.62 -15.84
C GLU A 27 -16.49 61.75 -15.36
N CYS A 28 -17.08 61.62 -14.17
CA CYS A 28 -17.88 62.69 -13.55
C CYS A 28 -17.02 63.93 -13.24
N LEU A 29 -15.78 63.75 -12.80
CA LEU A 29 -14.86 64.85 -12.51
C LEU A 29 -14.40 65.57 -13.79
N LEU A 30 -14.08 64.83 -14.85
CA LEU A 30 -13.65 65.38 -16.14
C LEU A 30 -14.79 66.12 -16.87
N ASN A 31 -16.04 65.69 -16.70
CA ASN A 31 -17.21 66.31 -17.34
C ASN A 31 -17.84 67.46 -16.51
N ARG A 32 -17.31 67.75 -15.32
CA ARG A 32 -17.87 68.72 -14.36
C ARG A 32 -17.89 70.16 -14.87
N ASP A 33 -16.98 70.52 -15.77
CA ASP A 33 -16.92 71.87 -16.38
C ASP A 33 -18.09 72.17 -17.33
N LYS A 34 -18.86 71.16 -17.75
CA LYS A 34 -19.96 71.33 -18.72
C LYS A 34 -21.34 71.48 -18.06
N HIS A 35 -21.55 70.98 -16.84
CA HIS A 35 -22.87 70.92 -16.19
C HIS A 35 -22.76 71.16 -14.67
N GLN A 36 -23.31 72.26 -14.16
CA GLN A 36 -23.36 72.62 -12.73
C GLN A 36 -24.12 71.63 -11.82
N ARG A 37 -24.70 70.55 -12.36
CA ARG A 37 -25.51 69.53 -11.65
C ARG A 37 -24.72 68.31 -11.13
N GLY A 38 -23.43 68.16 -11.44
CA GLY A 38 -22.67 66.92 -11.17
C GLY A 38 -22.29 66.62 -9.70
N GLY A 39 -22.55 67.52 -8.76
CA GLY A 39 -22.11 67.37 -7.36
C GLY A 39 -22.81 66.26 -6.57
N GLU A 40 -24.11 66.08 -6.78
CA GLU A 40 -24.92 65.08 -6.05
C GLU A 40 -24.63 63.65 -6.54
N THR A 41 -24.47 63.48 -7.86
CA THR A 41 -24.08 62.21 -8.49
C THR A 41 -22.68 61.77 -8.08
N LEU A 42 -21.72 62.69 -8.04
CA LEU A 42 -20.35 62.40 -7.60
C LEU A 42 -20.31 61.94 -6.13
N THR A 43 -21.08 62.61 -5.26
CA THR A 43 -21.15 62.25 -3.83
C THR A 43 -21.73 60.84 -3.64
N SER A 44 -22.75 60.47 -4.42
CA SER A 44 -23.31 59.12 -4.43
C SER A 44 -22.30 58.06 -4.88
N LEU A 45 -21.53 58.32 -5.94
CA LEU A 45 -20.50 57.42 -6.44
C LEU A 45 -19.36 57.22 -5.42
N VAL A 46 -18.93 58.29 -4.76
CA VAL A 46 -17.92 58.20 -3.68
C VAL A 46 -18.44 57.41 -2.49
N GLN A 47 -19.71 57.55 -2.12
CA GLN A 47 -20.32 56.72 -1.07
C GLN A 47 -20.39 55.25 -1.49
N LEU A 48 -20.75 54.96 -2.74
CA LEU A 48 -20.77 53.59 -3.27
C LEU A 48 -19.36 52.97 -3.28
N PHE A 49 -18.34 53.73 -3.67
CA PHE A 49 -16.94 53.32 -3.62
C PHE A 49 -16.51 52.94 -2.20
N ASN A 50 -16.79 53.80 -1.21
CA ASN A 50 -16.47 53.51 0.19
C ASN A 50 -17.18 52.24 0.70
N ARG A 51 -18.46 52.04 0.35
CA ARG A 51 -19.19 50.81 0.72
C ARG A 51 -18.55 49.56 0.12
N LYS A 52 -18.14 49.60 -1.15
CA LYS A 52 -17.46 48.49 -1.82
C LYS A 52 -16.05 48.25 -1.26
N GLN A 53 -15.37 49.31 -0.85
CA GLN A 53 -14.08 49.20 -0.17
C GLN A 53 -14.22 48.50 1.19
N ASP A 54 -15.25 48.84 1.97
CA ASP A 54 -15.56 48.15 3.22
C ASP A 54 -15.92 46.68 3.00
N GLU A 55 -16.74 46.39 1.97
CA GLU A 55 -17.05 45.01 1.56
C GLU A 55 -15.77 44.21 1.27
N THR A 56 -14.87 44.77 0.47
CA THR A 56 -13.56 44.15 0.15
C THR A 56 -12.74 43.90 1.42
N ARG A 57 -12.71 44.85 2.36
CA ARG A 57 -12.01 44.70 3.64
C ARG A 57 -12.58 43.56 4.47
N THR A 58 -13.91 43.38 4.49
CA THR A 58 -14.53 42.25 5.19
C THR A 58 -14.22 40.89 4.54
N LEU A 59 -14.12 40.83 3.21
CA LEU A 59 -13.72 39.61 2.51
C LEU A 59 -12.25 39.27 2.80
N LEU A 60 -11.37 40.27 2.83
CA LEU A 60 -9.95 40.08 3.17
C LEU A 60 -9.73 39.54 4.59
N GLN A 61 -10.57 39.92 5.56
CA GLN A 61 -10.49 39.37 6.91
C GLN A 61 -10.73 37.84 6.94
N LYS A 62 -11.55 37.32 6.02
CA LYS A 62 -11.83 35.88 5.92
C LYS A 62 -10.69 35.08 5.27
N VAL A 63 -9.81 35.73 4.50
CA VAL A 63 -8.73 35.04 3.75
C VAL A 63 -7.80 34.25 4.67
N ALA A 64 -7.50 34.75 5.87
CA ALA A 64 -6.63 34.05 6.82
C ALA A 64 -7.22 32.71 7.27
N GLU A 65 -8.54 32.67 7.51
CA GLU A 65 -9.25 31.45 7.90
C GLU A 65 -9.32 30.44 6.74
N TYR A 66 -9.63 30.91 5.53
CA TYR A 66 -9.66 30.03 4.36
C TYR A 66 -8.28 29.46 4.05
N ARG A 67 -7.22 30.27 4.25
CA ARG A 67 -5.83 29.82 4.09
C ARG A 67 -5.43 28.77 5.12
N SER A 68 -5.83 28.91 6.38
CA SER A 68 -5.53 27.90 7.40
C SER A 68 -6.26 26.58 7.13
N ARG A 69 -7.51 26.64 6.67
CA ARG A 69 -8.28 25.47 6.21
C ARG A 69 -7.63 24.80 5.01
N GLU A 70 -7.21 25.55 4.00
CA GLU A 70 -6.50 25.03 2.83
C GLU A 70 -5.21 24.31 3.22
N LEU A 71 -4.43 24.87 4.15
CA LEU A 71 -3.23 24.19 4.66
C LEU A 71 -3.55 22.88 5.38
N LEU A 72 -4.66 22.84 6.12
CA LEU A 72 -5.11 21.62 6.77
C LEU A 72 -5.56 20.57 5.74
N ILE A 73 -6.32 20.97 4.72
CA ILE A 73 -6.75 20.10 3.63
C ILE A 73 -5.54 19.47 2.96
N ARG A 74 -4.54 20.27 2.56
CA ARG A 74 -3.31 19.74 1.94
C ARG A 74 -2.55 18.77 2.84
N LYS A 75 -2.49 19.04 4.15
CA LYS A 75 -1.87 18.10 5.10
C LYS A 75 -2.64 16.78 5.17
N LEU A 76 -3.97 16.84 5.14
CA LEU A 76 -4.82 15.64 5.16
C LEU A 76 -4.72 14.86 3.85
N GLU A 77 -4.65 15.53 2.70
CA GLU A 77 -4.43 14.88 1.40
C GLU A 77 -3.13 14.08 1.39
N VAL A 78 -2.03 14.65 1.87
CA VAL A 78 -0.75 13.92 2.01
C VAL A 78 -0.91 12.70 2.93
N CYS A 79 -1.58 12.86 4.07
CA CYS A 79 -1.85 11.75 4.98
C CYS A 79 -2.72 10.65 4.37
N VAL A 80 -3.63 11.00 3.46
CA VAL A 80 -4.49 10.05 2.75
C VAL A 80 -3.67 9.31 1.69
N ASP A 81 -2.83 10.02 0.94
CA ASP A 81 -1.96 9.42 -0.08
C ASP A 81 -0.97 8.42 0.54
N GLU A 82 -0.39 8.75 1.69
CA GLU A 82 0.47 7.84 2.45
C GLU A 82 -0.27 6.57 2.87
N ARG A 83 -1.50 6.72 3.37
CA ARG A 83 -2.34 5.57 3.76
C ARG A 83 -2.76 4.72 2.56
N ASN A 84 -3.10 5.34 1.43
CA ASN A 84 -3.45 4.62 0.22
C ASN A 84 -2.30 3.75 -0.27
N LYS A 85 -1.06 4.26 -0.24
CA LYS A 85 0.13 3.45 -0.57
C LYS A 85 0.29 2.23 0.34
N VAL A 86 0.02 2.38 1.64
CA VAL A 86 0.05 1.25 2.57
C VAL A 86 -1.05 0.24 2.26
N ILE A 87 -2.26 0.71 1.95
CA ILE A 87 -3.39 -0.16 1.56
C ILE A 87 -3.05 -0.94 0.28
N GLU A 88 -2.53 -0.28 -0.75
CA GLU A 88 -2.10 -0.92 -1.99
C GLU A 88 -1.03 -2.00 -1.75
N GLN A 89 -0.04 -1.70 -0.91
CA GLN A 89 0.99 -2.67 -0.55
C GLN A 89 0.41 -3.88 0.21
N LEU A 90 -0.52 -3.64 1.14
CA LEU A 90 -1.19 -4.70 1.87
C LEU A 90 -2.05 -5.56 0.94
N GLU A 91 -2.80 -4.95 0.03
CA GLU A 91 -3.59 -5.65 -0.97
C GLU A 91 -2.71 -6.56 -1.85
N ALA A 92 -1.57 -6.04 -2.33
CA ALA A 92 -0.63 -6.83 -3.11
C ALA A 92 -0.09 -8.04 -2.32
N ASN A 93 0.30 -7.82 -1.05
CA ASN A 93 0.78 -8.89 -0.18
C ASN A 93 -0.29 -9.95 0.07
N LEU A 94 -1.54 -9.52 0.30
CA LEU A 94 -2.67 -10.43 0.51
C LEU A 94 -2.96 -11.27 -0.73
N LYS A 95 -2.94 -10.67 -1.94
CA LYS A 95 -3.10 -11.42 -3.20
C LYS A 95 -2.02 -12.49 -3.39
N VAL A 96 -0.76 -12.17 -3.06
CA VAL A 96 0.34 -13.14 -3.13
C VAL A 96 0.13 -14.27 -2.13
N ALA A 97 -0.27 -13.95 -0.89
CA ALA A 97 -0.54 -14.96 0.13
C ALA A 97 -1.72 -15.86 -0.24
N GLU A 98 -2.80 -15.29 -0.75
CA GLU A 98 -3.97 -16.01 -1.25
C GLU A 98 -3.59 -17.00 -2.37
N MET A 99 -2.81 -16.54 -3.34
CA MET A 99 -2.35 -17.38 -4.45
C MET A 99 -1.45 -18.53 -3.94
N ALA A 100 -0.55 -18.25 -3.00
CA ALA A 100 0.32 -19.26 -2.40
C ALA A 100 -0.48 -20.33 -1.65
N ILE A 101 -1.46 -19.92 -0.84
CA ILE A 101 -2.33 -20.84 -0.09
C ILE A 101 -3.18 -21.67 -1.05
N THR A 102 -3.78 -21.05 -2.06
CA THR A 102 -4.60 -21.74 -3.07
C THR A 102 -3.79 -22.81 -3.81
N SER A 103 -2.56 -22.47 -4.22
CA SER A 103 -1.65 -23.44 -4.84
C SER A 103 -1.26 -24.57 -3.89
N ALA A 104 -0.94 -24.24 -2.63
CA ALA A 104 -0.57 -25.24 -1.62
C ALA A 104 -1.72 -26.22 -1.34
N VAL A 105 -2.96 -25.72 -1.24
CA VAL A 105 -4.17 -26.55 -1.04
C VAL A 105 -4.40 -27.46 -2.24
N TYR A 106 -4.27 -26.93 -3.46
CA TYR A 106 -4.39 -27.73 -4.67
C TYR A 106 -3.36 -28.87 -4.69
N GLN A 107 -2.08 -28.55 -4.47
CA GLN A 107 -1.01 -29.55 -4.44
C GLN A 107 -1.20 -30.59 -3.32
N ALA A 108 -1.66 -30.15 -2.14
CA ALA A 108 -1.96 -31.05 -1.03
C ALA A 108 -3.08 -32.04 -1.40
N ASN A 109 -4.16 -31.56 -2.03
CA ASN A 109 -5.26 -32.41 -2.49
C ASN A 109 -4.81 -33.42 -3.55
N THR A 110 -4.00 -33.00 -4.52
CA THR A 110 -3.43 -33.92 -5.52
C THR A 110 -2.57 -35.00 -4.86
N LYS A 111 -1.72 -34.63 -3.90
CA LYS A 111 -0.91 -35.59 -3.14
C LYS A 111 -1.76 -36.54 -2.32
N LEU A 112 -2.78 -36.04 -1.60
CA LEU A 112 -3.70 -36.88 -0.84
C LEU A 112 -4.44 -37.87 -1.73
N HIS A 113 -4.86 -37.46 -2.92
CA HIS A 113 -5.46 -38.38 -3.90
C HIS A 113 -4.47 -39.48 -4.29
N SER A 114 -3.22 -39.14 -4.62
CA SER A 114 -2.20 -40.14 -4.97
C SER A 114 -1.86 -41.10 -3.83
N VAL A 115 -1.86 -40.60 -2.58
CA VAL A 115 -1.65 -41.42 -1.39
C VAL A 115 -2.80 -42.40 -1.23
N ARG A 116 -4.05 -41.95 -1.33
CA ARG A 116 -5.24 -42.82 -1.23
C ARG A 116 -5.26 -43.89 -2.33
N GLU A 117 -4.87 -43.53 -3.56
CA GLU A 117 -4.76 -44.48 -4.66
C GLU A 117 -3.68 -45.55 -4.39
N SER A 118 -2.55 -45.13 -3.81
CA SER A 118 -1.45 -46.04 -3.42
C SER A 118 -1.85 -46.93 -2.24
N GLU A 119 -2.58 -46.40 -1.26
CA GLU A 119 -3.13 -47.16 -0.13
C GLU A 119 -4.16 -48.21 -0.60
N ALA A 120 -4.96 -47.88 -1.62
CA ALA A 120 -5.91 -48.83 -2.22
C ALA A 120 -5.21 -49.94 -3.02
N ARG A 121 -3.95 -49.74 -3.44
CA ARG A 121 -3.13 -50.70 -4.18
C ARG A 121 -1.78 -50.89 -3.48
N PRO A 122 -1.76 -51.52 -2.30
CA PRO A 122 -0.51 -51.72 -1.56
C PRO A 122 0.40 -52.67 -2.36
N VAL A 123 1.62 -52.21 -2.65
CA VAL A 123 2.61 -53.00 -3.37
C VAL A 123 3.45 -53.80 -2.38
N ASN A 124 3.63 -55.10 -2.61
CA ASN A 124 4.50 -55.92 -1.78
C ASN A 124 5.95 -55.49 -1.99
N SER A 125 6.64 -55.17 -0.89
CA SER A 125 8.05 -54.78 -0.90
C SER A 125 8.96 -55.80 -1.60
N GLU A 126 8.66 -57.10 -1.52
CA GLU A 126 9.43 -58.14 -2.21
C GLU A 126 9.30 -58.06 -3.74
N GLU A 127 8.14 -57.68 -4.25
CA GLU A 127 7.93 -57.49 -5.70
C GLU A 127 8.67 -56.26 -6.19
N VAL A 128 8.68 -55.16 -5.42
CA VAL A 128 9.48 -53.97 -5.73
C VAL A 128 10.96 -54.32 -5.77
N ILE A 129 11.47 -55.08 -4.79
CA ILE A 129 12.87 -55.51 -4.74
C ILE A 129 13.20 -56.42 -5.93
N ARG A 130 12.33 -57.38 -6.26
CA ARG A 130 12.53 -58.31 -7.39
C ARG A 130 12.51 -57.58 -8.72
N LEU A 131 11.56 -56.66 -8.92
CA LEU A 131 11.46 -55.84 -10.13
C LEU A 131 12.64 -54.88 -10.23
N ALA A 132 13.06 -54.23 -9.13
CA ALA A 132 14.25 -53.38 -9.10
C ALA A 132 15.51 -54.18 -9.44
N HIS A 133 15.65 -55.41 -8.92
CA HIS A 133 16.74 -56.31 -9.26
C HIS A 133 16.67 -56.76 -10.73
N GLN A 134 15.48 -57.07 -11.25
CA GLN A 134 15.27 -57.45 -12.64
C GLN A 134 15.59 -56.30 -13.59
N ILE A 135 15.12 -55.09 -13.29
CA ILE A 135 15.47 -53.85 -14.00
C ILE A 135 16.98 -53.63 -13.93
N SER A 136 17.57 -53.74 -12.75
CA SER A 136 19.01 -53.61 -12.58
C SER A 136 19.77 -54.66 -13.39
N LYS A 137 19.26 -55.88 -13.56
CA LYS A 137 19.88 -56.95 -14.35
C LYS A 137 19.66 -56.78 -15.86
N SER A 138 18.48 -56.31 -16.27
CA SER A 138 18.11 -56.17 -17.69
C SER A 138 18.57 -54.84 -18.29
N TYR A 139 18.67 -53.80 -17.46
CA TYR A 139 19.15 -52.47 -17.80
C TYR A 139 20.49 -52.14 -17.13
N SER A 140 21.15 -53.09 -16.44
CA SER A 140 22.60 -52.99 -16.24
C SER A 140 23.24 -53.05 -17.61
N VAL A 141 23.53 -51.89 -18.16
CA VAL A 141 24.42 -51.78 -19.30
C VAL A 141 25.76 -52.31 -18.81
N ALA A 142 26.18 -53.46 -19.36
CA ALA A 142 27.58 -53.84 -19.26
C ALA A 142 28.38 -52.64 -19.77
N ALA A 143 29.28 -52.17 -18.94
CA ALA A 143 30.29 -51.21 -19.29
C ALA A 143 30.75 -51.44 -20.73
N PRO A 144 30.50 -50.51 -21.69
CA PRO A 144 30.96 -50.67 -23.06
C PRO A 144 32.44 -51.04 -23.04
N LEU A 145 32.93 -51.87 -23.98
CA LEU A 145 34.26 -52.50 -23.92
C LEU A 145 35.46 -51.52 -23.75
N TYR A 146 35.22 -50.21 -23.88
CA TYR A 146 36.15 -49.10 -23.65
C TYR A 146 36.03 -48.42 -22.26
N TRP A 147 35.16 -48.90 -21.36
CA TRP A 147 35.12 -48.48 -19.95
C TRP A 147 36.28 -49.14 -19.20
N GLN A 148 37.43 -48.47 -19.21
CA GLN A 148 38.53 -48.81 -18.32
C GLN A 148 38.26 -48.29 -16.90
N GLN A 149 38.85 -48.97 -15.92
CA GLN A 149 38.81 -48.61 -14.50
C GLN A 149 39.51 -47.26 -14.30
N GLY A 150 38.70 -46.19 -14.38
CA GLY A 150 39.15 -44.79 -14.37
C GLY A 150 38.12 -43.83 -14.99
N THR A 151 37.36 -44.28 -15.99
CA THR A 151 36.33 -43.47 -16.68
C THR A 151 34.98 -43.42 -15.96
N VAL A 152 34.71 -44.34 -15.03
CA VAL A 152 33.47 -44.35 -14.22
C VAL A 152 33.42 -43.16 -13.26
N MET A 153 34.57 -42.78 -12.68
CA MET A 153 34.65 -41.66 -11.74
C MET A 153 34.43 -40.31 -12.44
N LEU A 154 34.67 -40.22 -13.74
CA LEU A 154 34.55 -38.98 -14.52
C LEU A 154 33.12 -38.76 -15.01
N PHE A 155 32.37 -39.81 -15.40
CA PHE A 155 30.96 -39.67 -15.80
C PHE A 155 29.99 -39.65 -14.61
N PHE A 156 30.17 -40.51 -13.61
CA PHE A 156 29.41 -40.38 -12.35
C PHE A 156 29.81 -39.10 -11.63
N GLY A 157 31.08 -38.70 -11.69
CA GLY A 157 31.56 -37.42 -11.21
C GLY A 157 30.93 -36.25 -11.96
N LEU A 158 30.83 -36.27 -13.29
CA LEU A 158 30.16 -35.21 -14.07
C LEU A 158 28.65 -35.17 -13.82
N TYR A 159 27.98 -36.31 -13.62
CA TYR A 159 26.54 -36.36 -13.37
C TYR A 159 26.21 -35.96 -11.92
N LEU A 160 26.99 -36.42 -10.92
CA LEU A 160 26.89 -35.91 -9.56
C LEU A 160 27.33 -34.46 -9.47
N HIS A 161 28.36 -34.03 -10.21
CA HIS A 161 28.80 -32.65 -10.23
C HIS A 161 27.78 -31.75 -10.94
N TYR A 162 27.09 -32.23 -11.97
CA TYR A 162 25.96 -31.55 -12.59
C TYR A 162 24.77 -31.45 -11.63
N ILE A 163 24.39 -32.54 -10.96
CA ILE A 163 23.35 -32.52 -9.93
C ILE A 163 23.75 -31.62 -8.75
N PHE A 164 25.02 -31.64 -8.34
CA PHE A 164 25.57 -30.80 -7.27
C PHE A 164 25.68 -29.34 -7.68
N LEU A 165 26.02 -29.03 -8.94
CA LEU A 165 25.99 -27.68 -9.52
C LEU A 165 24.57 -27.15 -9.63
N VAL A 166 23.61 -27.99 -10.05
CA VAL A 166 22.18 -27.64 -10.11
C VAL A 166 21.64 -27.42 -8.70
N LEU A 167 21.99 -28.27 -7.73
CA LEU A 167 21.65 -28.10 -6.32
C LEU A 167 22.30 -26.86 -5.72
N LEU A 168 23.58 -26.58 -6.00
CA LEU A 168 24.28 -25.37 -5.56
C LEU A 168 23.71 -24.10 -6.20
N LEU A 169 23.32 -24.16 -7.47
CA LEU A 169 22.61 -23.08 -8.14
C LEU A 169 21.25 -22.85 -7.49
N TYR A 170 20.52 -23.92 -7.14
CA TYR A 170 19.24 -23.82 -6.45
C TYR A 170 19.40 -23.27 -5.03
N GLU A 171 20.42 -23.71 -4.28
CA GLU A 171 20.74 -23.24 -2.93
C GLU A 171 21.23 -21.79 -2.96
N SER A 172 22.03 -21.40 -3.96
CA SER A 172 22.46 -20.02 -4.20
C SER A 172 21.28 -19.12 -4.61
N LEU A 173 20.36 -19.61 -5.44
CA LEU A 173 19.13 -18.90 -5.80
C LEU A 173 18.24 -18.72 -4.56
N LEU A 174 18.05 -19.77 -3.76
CA LEU A 174 17.31 -19.72 -2.49
C LEU A 174 17.96 -18.77 -1.49
N ARG A 175 19.29 -18.79 -1.33
CA ARG A 175 20.02 -17.84 -0.48
C ARG A 175 19.88 -16.41 -0.99
N THR A 176 19.95 -16.20 -2.30
CA THR A 176 19.81 -14.86 -2.89
C THR A 176 18.38 -14.34 -2.72
N VAL A 177 17.37 -15.18 -2.96
CA VAL A 177 15.95 -14.86 -2.73
C VAL A 177 15.70 -14.62 -1.24
N LEU A 178 16.25 -15.43 -0.34
CA LEU A 178 16.13 -15.25 1.10
C LEU A 178 16.82 -13.96 1.59
N ILE A 179 18.01 -13.65 1.08
CA ILE A 179 18.72 -12.38 1.38
C ILE A 179 17.91 -11.19 0.83
N LEU A 180 17.31 -11.32 -0.35
CA LEU A 180 16.44 -10.29 -0.93
C LEU A 180 15.20 -10.09 -0.04
N VAL A 181 14.54 -11.17 0.37
CA VAL A 181 13.38 -11.14 1.28
C VAL A 181 13.76 -10.55 2.64
N VAL A 182 14.90 -10.94 3.22
CA VAL A 182 15.39 -10.40 4.49
C VAL A 182 15.77 -8.93 4.36
N LYS A 183 16.41 -8.50 3.27
CA LYS A 183 16.70 -7.08 2.99
C LYS A 183 15.41 -6.27 2.79
N ILE A 184 14.43 -6.83 2.11
CA ILE A 184 13.11 -6.21 1.95
C ILE A 184 12.46 -6.05 3.34
N VAL A 185 12.40 -7.11 4.14
CA VAL A 185 11.83 -7.09 5.51
C VAL A 185 12.59 -6.13 6.44
N LEU A 186 13.93 -6.09 6.40
CA LEU A 186 14.75 -5.15 7.16
C LEU A 186 14.58 -3.70 6.69
N SER A 187 14.43 -3.47 5.39
CA SER A 187 14.12 -2.16 4.83
C SER A 187 12.73 -1.68 5.28
N TYR A 188 11.75 -2.59 5.39
CA TYR A 188 10.44 -2.30 5.99
C TYR A 188 10.54 -2.01 7.50
N ALA A 189 11.44 -2.70 8.22
CA ALA A 189 11.67 -2.46 9.65
C ALA A 189 12.39 -1.12 9.94
N GLN A 190 13.31 -0.68 9.07
CA GLN A 190 14.01 0.61 9.22
C GLN A 190 13.22 1.81 8.66
N ALA A 191 12.27 1.58 7.75
CA ALA A 191 11.33 2.61 7.29
C ALA A 191 10.18 2.87 8.29
N SER A 192 10.11 2.12 9.40
CA SER A 192 9.20 2.42 10.50
C SER A 192 9.86 3.42 11.47
N PRO A 193 9.40 4.68 11.57
CA PRO A 193 9.86 5.57 12.63
C PRO A 193 9.35 5.04 13.97
N SER A 194 10.24 4.48 14.79
CA SER A 194 9.92 4.23 16.19
C SER A 194 9.89 5.57 16.94
N PRO A 195 8.83 5.89 17.69
CA PRO A 195 8.80 7.09 18.53
C PRO A 195 9.78 6.89 19.70
N ARG A 196 10.89 7.64 19.70
CA ARG A 196 11.87 7.59 20.79
C ARG A 196 11.42 8.50 21.95
N GLY A 197 11.12 7.86 23.09
CA GLY A 197 11.63 8.25 24.41
C GLY A 197 10.74 9.16 25.29
N GLY A 198 10.72 8.86 26.59
CA GLY A 198 10.37 9.85 27.61
C GLY A 198 9.67 9.29 28.85
N ARG A 199 10.33 9.39 30.00
CA ARG A 199 9.83 9.11 31.36
C ARG A 199 8.49 9.78 31.67
N GLY A 200 7.66 9.10 32.48
CA GLY A 200 6.57 9.72 33.23
C GLY A 200 5.79 8.68 34.01
N GLY A 201 5.97 8.66 35.34
CA GLY A 201 5.21 7.77 36.22
C GLY A 201 3.73 8.13 36.26
N ALA A 202 2.88 7.12 36.35
CA ALA A 202 1.54 7.24 36.93
C ALA A 202 1.10 5.86 37.43
N GLN A 203 1.21 5.73 38.74
CA GLN A 203 0.57 4.76 39.60
C GLN A 203 -0.95 4.79 39.41
N TRP A 204 -1.58 3.66 39.09
CA TRP A 204 -2.99 3.39 39.45
C TRP A 204 -3.15 1.92 39.82
N ALA A 205 -3.57 1.73 41.07
CA ALA A 205 -3.81 0.45 41.72
C ALA A 205 -5.20 -0.11 41.37
N GLY A 206 -5.29 -1.45 41.37
CA GLY A 206 -6.34 -2.22 42.06
C GLY A 206 -7.80 -2.09 41.63
N ARG A 207 -8.30 -3.16 40.99
CA ARG A 207 -9.61 -3.86 41.17
C ARG A 207 -9.64 -4.93 40.06
N GLY A 208 -9.65 -6.24 40.30
CA GLY A 208 -10.56 -7.00 41.14
C GLY A 208 -11.76 -7.45 40.29
N GLY A 209 -11.82 -8.74 39.90
CA GLY A 209 -13.09 -9.39 39.52
C GLY A 209 -13.11 -10.25 38.25
N ALA A 210 -13.15 -11.56 38.47
CA ALA A 210 -14.04 -12.56 37.84
C ALA A 210 -13.98 -12.87 36.32
N GLY A 211 -13.50 -14.08 36.02
CA GLY A 211 -14.20 -15.09 35.20
C GLY A 211 -14.61 -14.71 33.77
N GLY A 212 -13.74 -14.96 32.81
CA GLY A 212 -14.08 -14.96 31.37
C GLY A 212 -13.69 -16.28 30.73
N VAL A 213 -14.66 -17.19 30.61
CA VAL A 213 -14.55 -18.44 29.85
C VAL A 213 -14.58 -18.12 28.35
N SER A 214 -13.62 -18.65 27.58
CA SER A 214 -13.57 -18.51 26.11
C SER A 214 -14.81 -19.12 25.43
N PRO A 215 -15.36 -18.51 24.36
CA PRO A 215 -16.65 -18.92 23.79
C PRO A 215 -16.55 -20.06 22.75
N PHE A 216 -15.51 -20.89 22.78
CA PHE A 216 -15.31 -21.98 21.82
C PHE A 216 -15.17 -23.34 22.48
N GLN A 217 -16.18 -23.77 23.25
CA GLN A 217 -16.29 -25.18 23.61
C GLN A 217 -17.72 -25.56 24.01
N LYS A 218 -18.50 -26.01 23.02
CA LYS A 218 -19.61 -26.98 23.19
C LYS A 218 -20.18 -27.39 21.84
N ARG A 219 -19.63 -28.48 21.26
CA ARG A 219 -20.43 -29.47 20.52
C ARG A 219 -19.64 -30.78 20.37
N ALA A 220 -19.80 -31.66 21.34
CA ALA A 220 -19.70 -33.11 21.15
C ALA A 220 -20.46 -33.77 22.31
N SER A 221 -21.02 -34.95 22.04
CA SER A 221 -21.74 -35.88 22.93
C SER A 221 -23.18 -35.53 23.35
N GLN A 222 -24.15 -35.99 22.53
CA GLN A 222 -25.29 -36.82 22.95
C GLN A 222 -25.43 -37.91 21.87
N VAL A 223 -25.09 -39.16 22.22
CA VAL A 223 -25.99 -40.33 22.37
C VAL A 223 -26.70 -40.72 21.08
#